data_AF-A0A936CH31-F1
#
_entry.id   AF-A0A936CH31-F1
#
_cell.length_a   1.000
_cell.length_b   1.000
_cell.length_c   1.000
_cell.angle_alpha   90.00
_cell.angle_beta   90.00
_cell.angle_gamma   90.00
#
_symmetry.space_group_name_H-M   'P 1'
#
loop_
_entity.id
_entity.type
_entity.pdbx_description
1 polymer ?
#
loop_
_entity_poly.entity_id
_entity_poly.type
_entity_poly.pdbx_seq_one_letter_code
_entity_poly.pdbx_strand_id
1 'polypeptide(L)'
;MQLHRLTLRAAALAATLVAAQPALALDVLNSNGFYPCIQGDCVNGRGTVRELMTNADIEGNWRGGQTIPGERYTIGHPLAKGKRYEQYYGSDGMLERGSVIRGVAASNIVSVFTGTFGRVDHTFMRARIASPQEGVYALGNGIEYRGRFEYLPAKGHTAGQLTMGHFIFFGDKVDTEDNETETGLWVSQQAVVGGAPFMLVRARPDYMAVLQQQYQREQSLATDDFRAQDQQKTWATAFSILGEVAGAMGGRSGGLGGMGGGRGSAGRGFAMDLIGGLMSGAAQQQGQPAQGATGGSGGAAPADPSARLIQMITGSALKKVTGDKALSDALSKAVADGIEKANAGKP
;
A
#
# COMPACT_ATOMS: atom_id res chain seq x y z
N MET A 1 26.56 54.93 29.25
CA MET A 1 25.91 54.45 28.00
C MET A 1 26.67 53.22 27.50
N GLN A 2 26.18 52.01 27.74
CA GLN A 2 26.61 50.81 27.02
C GLN A 2 25.44 49.81 27.04
N LEU A 3 24.81 49.65 25.88
CA LEU A 3 23.66 48.77 25.64
C LEU A 3 24.09 47.30 25.68
N HIS A 4 23.43 46.50 26.51
CA HIS A 4 23.42 45.05 26.40
C HIS A 4 22.56 44.62 25.20
N ARG A 5 23.17 43.94 24.22
CA ARG A 5 22.46 43.22 23.16
C ARG A 5 22.36 41.75 23.57
N LEU A 6 21.22 41.35 24.12
CA LEU A 6 20.82 39.95 24.22
C LEU A 6 20.34 39.47 22.85
N THR A 7 21.14 38.65 22.18
CA THR A 7 20.75 37.89 21.00
C THR A 7 20.04 36.61 21.43
N LEU A 8 18.71 36.61 21.38
CA LEU A 8 17.87 35.41 21.49
C LEU A 8 18.03 34.60 20.19
N ARG A 9 18.67 33.43 20.24
CA ARG A 9 18.64 32.45 19.15
C ARG A 9 17.45 31.53 19.34
N ALA A 10 16.39 31.74 18.56
CA ALA A 10 15.29 30.80 18.43
C ALA A 10 15.76 29.59 17.59
N ALA A 11 16.00 28.45 18.25
CA ALA A 11 16.16 27.18 17.57
C ALA A 11 14.77 26.63 17.24
N ALA A 12 14.36 26.75 15.98
CA ALA A 12 13.18 26.06 15.47
C ALA A 12 13.48 24.56 15.37
N LEU A 13 12.98 23.78 16.34
CA LEU A 13 12.91 22.33 16.21
C LEU A 13 11.91 22.00 15.10
N ALA A 14 12.41 21.70 13.91
CA ALA A 14 11.62 21.03 12.88
C ALA A 14 11.45 19.56 13.30
N ALA A 15 10.38 19.29 14.05
CA ALA A 15 9.90 17.93 14.29
C ALA A 15 9.38 17.39 12.95
N THR A 16 10.25 16.71 12.20
CA THR A 16 9.83 15.90 11.06
C THR A 16 9.00 14.76 11.62
N LEU A 17 7.68 14.82 11.43
CA LEU A 17 6.82 13.65 11.56
C LEU A 17 7.28 12.64 10.50
N VAL A 18 8.17 11.73 10.90
CA VAL A 18 8.39 10.50 10.17
C VAL A 18 7.07 9.74 10.25
N ALA A 19 6.27 9.80 9.19
CA ALA A 19 5.05 9.00 9.09
C ALA A 19 5.46 7.54 9.33
N ALA A 20 4.93 6.95 10.40
CA ALA A 20 5.19 5.55 10.72
C ALA A 20 4.76 4.72 9.51
N GLN A 21 5.72 4.11 8.82
CA GLN A 21 5.41 3.22 7.71
C GLN A 21 4.60 2.04 8.27
N PRO A 22 3.53 1.59 7.55
CA PRO A 22 2.80 0.41 7.97
C PRO A 22 3.79 -0.76 8.09
N ALA A 23 3.87 -1.33 9.28
CA ALA A 23 4.52 -2.61 9.48
C ALA A 23 3.58 -3.70 8.96
N LEU A 24 4.09 -4.65 8.17
CA LEU A 24 3.35 -5.86 7.82
C LEU A 24 3.38 -6.84 9.00
N ALA A 25 2.84 -6.40 10.13
CA ALA A 25 2.65 -7.21 11.30
C ALA A 25 1.56 -8.26 11.04
N LEU A 26 1.66 -9.39 11.71
CA LEU A 26 0.61 -10.41 11.66
C LEU A 26 -0.59 -9.91 12.48
N ASP A 27 -1.71 -9.69 11.78
CA ASP A 27 -2.96 -9.20 12.36
C ASP A 27 -4.14 -10.01 11.79
N VAL A 28 -4.85 -10.70 12.69
CA VAL A 28 -6.01 -11.55 12.39
C VAL A 28 -7.25 -10.73 12.04
N LEU A 29 -7.32 -9.48 12.51
CA LEU A 29 -8.44 -8.58 12.25
C LEU A 29 -8.29 -7.83 10.93
N ASN A 30 -7.16 -7.96 10.24
CA ASN A 30 -6.94 -7.31 8.96
C ASN A 30 -7.97 -7.80 7.94
N SER A 31 -8.71 -6.86 7.34
CA SER A 31 -9.78 -7.10 6.36
C SER A 31 -9.30 -7.84 5.11
N ASN A 32 -7.99 -7.86 4.84
CA ASN A 32 -7.42 -8.56 3.69
C ASN A 32 -7.47 -10.09 3.83
N GLY A 33 -7.77 -10.61 5.02
CA GLY A 33 -8.09 -12.02 5.22
C GLY A 33 -6.92 -12.98 5.03
N PHE A 34 -5.66 -12.53 5.13
CA PHE A 34 -4.48 -13.40 4.96
C PHE A 34 -4.28 -14.41 6.09
N TYR A 35 -4.90 -14.17 7.26
CA TYR A 35 -4.76 -14.98 8.47
C TYR A 35 -6.13 -15.34 9.08
N PRO A 36 -7.01 -16.08 8.39
CA PRO A 36 -8.27 -16.52 8.98
C PRO A 36 -8.03 -17.36 10.24
N CYS A 37 -8.81 -17.09 11.28
CA CYS A 37 -8.88 -17.94 12.45
C CYS A 37 -9.59 -19.26 12.08
N ILE A 38 -8.92 -20.40 12.31
CA ILE A 38 -9.46 -21.72 12.00
C ILE A 38 -9.84 -22.53 13.24
N GLN A 39 -9.31 -22.17 14.41
CA GLN A 39 -9.61 -22.85 15.68
C GLN A 39 -9.34 -21.95 16.88
N GLY A 40 -10.15 -22.07 17.94
CA GLY A 40 -9.95 -21.38 19.22
C GLY A 40 -10.35 -19.91 19.19
N ASP A 41 -9.74 -19.11 20.08
CA ASP A 41 -9.93 -17.65 20.14
C ASP A 41 -8.67 -16.95 19.64
N CYS A 42 -8.70 -16.55 18.36
CA CYS A 42 -7.58 -15.83 17.73
C CYS A 42 -7.63 -14.31 17.98
N VAL A 43 -8.60 -13.80 18.74
CA VAL A 43 -8.69 -12.37 19.07
C VAL A 43 -8.13 -12.12 20.48
N ASN A 44 -8.57 -12.88 21.49
CA ASN A 44 -8.17 -12.67 22.89
C ASN A 44 -7.97 -13.97 23.66
N GLY A 45 -7.33 -14.96 23.06
CA GLY A 45 -7.06 -16.23 23.72
C GLY A 45 -6.06 -17.09 22.99
N ARG A 46 -6.09 -18.40 23.25
CA ARG A 46 -5.31 -19.37 22.48
C ARG A 46 -6.08 -19.75 21.22
N GLY A 47 -5.44 -19.67 20.08
CA GLY A 47 -6.05 -19.97 18.79
C GLY A 47 -5.05 -20.35 17.71
N THR A 48 -5.58 -20.89 16.62
CA THR A 48 -4.83 -21.26 15.42
C THR A 48 -5.34 -20.45 14.25
N VAL A 49 -4.43 -19.77 13.56
CA VAL A 49 -4.71 -19.05 12.31
C VAL A 49 -4.04 -19.76 11.15
N ARG A 50 -4.59 -19.63 9.95
CA ARG A 50 -3.99 -20.16 8.73
C ARG A 50 -3.38 -19.04 7.90
N GLU A 51 -2.08 -19.09 7.63
CA GLU A 51 -1.43 -18.20 6.68
C GLU A 51 -1.75 -18.67 5.26
N LEU A 52 -2.61 -17.92 4.55
CA LEU A 52 -3.10 -18.35 3.24
C LEU A 52 -2.03 -18.43 2.15
N MET A 53 -0.94 -17.67 2.27
CA MET A 53 0.14 -17.67 1.27
C MET A 53 0.94 -18.96 1.25
N THR A 54 1.20 -19.53 2.43
CA THR A 54 2.02 -20.74 2.60
C THR A 54 1.19 -21.95 2.96
N ASN A 55 -0.10 -21.77 3.24
CA ASN A 55 -1.00 -22.76 3.82
C ASN A 55 -0.45 -23.35 5.14
N ALA A 56 0.29 -22.55 5.90
CA ALA A 56 0.80 -22.93 7.20
C ALA A 56 -0.19 -22.55 8.32
N ASP A 57 -0.28 -23.40 9.33
CA ASP A 57 -1.07 -23.17 10.53
C ASP A 57 -0.17 -22.62 11.63
N ILE A 58 -0.53 -21.47 12.20
CA ILE A 58 0.19 -20.77 13.27
C ILE A 58 -0.67 -20.82 14.53
N GLU A 59 -0.17 -21.49 15.56
CA GLU A 59 -0.84 -21.68 16.85
C GLU A 59 -0.13 -20.89 17.96
N GLY A 60 -0.88 -20.17 18.77
CA GLY A 60 -0.35 -19.43 19.91
C GLY A 60 -1.42 -18.67 20.70
N ASN A 61 -1.00 -17.80 21.60
CA ASN A 61 -1.90 -16.89 22.31
C ASN A 61 -2.01 -15.56 21.55
N TRP A 62 -3.15 -14.92 21.61
CA TRP A 62 -3.49 -13.72 20.85
C TRP A 62 -4.04 -12.64 21.77
N ARG A 63 -3.77 -11.37 21.44
CA ARG A 63 -4.32 -10.22 22.17
C ARG A 63 -4.74 -9.15 21.18
N GLY A 64 -6.03 -8.81 21.17
CA GLY A 64 -6.60 -7.89 20.19
C GLY A 64 -6.38 -8.34 18.73
N GLY A 65 -6.30 -9.64 18.46
CA GLY A 65 -6.00 -10.18 17.12
C GLY A 65 -4.55 -10.09 16.69
N GLN A 66 -3.64 -9.68 17.57
CA GLN A 66 -2.22 -9.51 17.29
C GLN A 66 -1.37 -10.52 18.06
N THR A 67 -0.15 -10.73 17.57
CA THR A 67 0.86 -11.51 18.28
C THR A 67 1.32 -10.80 19.56
N ILE A 68 1.69 -11.57 20.57
CA ILE A 68 2.19 -11.08 21.86
C ILE A 68 3.73 -11.11 21.80
N PRO A 69 4.40 -9.97 22.02
CA PRO A 69 5.86 -9.89 21.91
C PRO A 69 6.58 -10.88 22.82
N GLY A 70 7.54 -11.61 22.27
CA GLY A 70 8.34 -12.61 22.99
C GLY A 70 7.62 -13.93 23.27
N GLU A 71 6.31 -14.04 23.02
CA GLU A 71 5.61 -15.31 23.16
C GLU A 71 5.97 -16.29 22.04
N ARG A 72 5.86 -17.57 22.37
CA ARG A 72 6.18 -18.67 21.47
C ARG A 72 4.94 -19.07 20.68
N TYR A 73 5.07 -19.01 19.36
CA TYR A 73 4.10 -19.54 18.41
C TYR A 73 4.64 -20.80 17.77
N THR A 74 3.74 -21.73 17.44
CA THR A 74 4.08 -22.97 16.76
C THR A 74 3.51 -22.92 15.35
N ILE A 75 4.38 -23.01 14.34
CA ILE A 75 4.00 -23.09 12.93
C ILE A 75 4.11 -24.53 12.44
N GLY A 76 3.11 -24.99 11.70
CA GLY A 76 3.10 -26.30 11.05
C GLY A 76 2.57 -26.19 9.63
N HIS A 77 2.97 -27.12 8.77
CA HIS A 77 2.43 -27.23 7.42
C HIS A 77 1.99 -28.68 7.16
N PRO A 78 0.86 -28.92 6.50
CA PRO A 78 0.36 -30.28 6.26
C PRO A 78 1.38 -31.20 5.56
N LEU A 79 2.19 -30.65 4.65
CA LEU A 79 3.22 -31.40 3.92
C LEU A 79 4.53 -31.58 4.70
N ALA A 80 4.69 -30.93 5.86
CA ALA A 80 5.91 -31.04 6.68
C ALA A 80 5.97 -32.35 7.49
N LYS A 81 5.09 -33.33 7.23
CA LYS A 81 5.05 -34.65 7.89
C LYS A 81 5.01 -34.55 9.42
N GLY A 82 4.19 -33.64 9.94
CA GLY A 82 4.04 -33.41 11.39
C GLY A 82 5.17 -32.62 12.04
N LYS A 83 6.21 -32.21 11.30
CA LYS A 83 7.22 -31.28 11.83
C LYS A 83 6.54 -29.95 12.19
N ARG A 84 6.91 -29.43 13.35
CA ARG A 84 6.48 -28.12 13.83
C ARG A 84 7.71 -27.29 14.14
N TYR A 85 7.57 -25.99 13.91
CA TYR A 85 8.64 -25.03 14.13
C TYR A 85 8.16 -23.91 15.05
N GLU A 86 9.11 -23.21 15.65
CA GLU A 86 8.81 -22.14 16.59
C GLU A 86 8.99 -20.78 15.94
N GLN A 87 8.16 -19.82 16.34
CA GLN A 87 8.20 -18.44 15.91
C GLN A 87 8.08 -17.53 17.14
N TYR A 88 8.80 -16.41 17.11
CA TYR A 88 8.79 -15.39 18.14
C TYR A 88 8.69 -14.01 17.49
N TYR A 89 7.70 -13.23 17.92
CA TYR A 89 7.39 -11.93 17.36
C TYR A 89 7.89 -10.82 18.29
N GLY A 90 8.33 -9.70 17.69
CA GLY A 90 8.78 -8.52 18.40
C GLY A 90 7.62 -7.62 18.84
N SER A 91 7.96 -6.50 19.50
CA SER A 91 6.98 -5.48 19.92
C SER A 91 6.26 -4.80 18.76
N ASP A 92 6.82 -4.89 17.56
CA ASP A 92 6.26 -4.38 16.32
C ASP A 92 5.33 -5.38 15.62
N GLY A 93 5.02 -6.52 16.26
CA GLY A 93 4.17 -7.58 15.70
C GLY A 93 4.79 -8.33 14.51
N MET A 94 6.05 -8.04 14.19
CA MET A 94 6.80 -8.69 13.12
C MET A 94 7.69 -9.80 13.67
N LEU A 95 7.93 -10.84 12.87
CA LEU A 95 8.75 -11.98 13.29
C LEU A 95 10.18 -11.54 13.60
N GLU A 96 10.71 -11.90 14.76
CA GLU A 96 12.06 -11.53 15.22
C GLU A 96 13.03 -12.71 15.10
N ARG A 97 12.57 -13.91 15.46
CA ARG A 97 13.35 -15.15 15.36
C ARG A 97 12.44 -16.37 15.24
N GLY A 98 13.02 -17.49 14.84
CA GLY A 98 12.33 -18.76 14.68
C GLY A 98 12.33 -19.23 13.23
N SER A 99 11.28 -19.89 12.79
CA SER A 99 11.22 -20.47 11.45
C SER A 99 10.07 -19.94 10.61
N VAL A 100 10.32 -19.76 9.31
CA VAL A 100 9.29 -19.46 8.30
C VAL A 100 9.29 -20.56 7.27
N ILE A 101 8.11 -21.12 7.04
CA ILE A 101 7.89 -22.07 5.96
C ILE A 101 7.77 -21.26 4.67
N ARG A 102 8.64 -21.52 3.71
CA ARG A 102 8.70 -20.80 2.44
C ARG A 102 8.07 -21.67 1.35
N GLY A 103 6.75 -21.55 1.25
CA GLY A 103 5.88 -22.17 0.25
C GLY A 103 6.07 -23.67 0.00
N VAL A 104 5.36 -24.16 -1.01
CA VAL A 104 5.40 -25.54 -1.49
C VAL A 104 5.90 -25.48 -2.92
N ALA A 105 7.09 -26.02 -3.20
CA ALA A 105 7.45 -26.31 -4.58
C ALA A 105 6.51 -27.41 -5.10
N ALA A 106 6.27 -27.51 -6.41
CA ALA A 106 5.39 -28.50 -7.05
C ALA A 106 5.71 -29.99 -6.71
N SER A 107 6.73 -30.24 -5.90
CA SER A 107 7.37 -31.52 -5.58
C SER A 107 7.21 -32.01 -4.13
N ASN A 108 6.22 -31.50 -3.35
CA ASN A 108 6.04 -31.86 -1.92
C ASN A 108 7.22 -31.52 -1.00
N ILE A 109 8.10 -30.63 -1.46
CA ILE A 109 9.26 -30.18 -0.69
C ILE A 109 8.87 -28.91 0.05
N VAL A 110 9.05 -28.93 1.37
CA VAL A 110 8.77 -27.80 2.26
C VAL A 110 10.10 -27.13 2.58
N SER A 111 10.36 -25.98 1.95
CA SER A 111 11.54 -25.20 2.29
C SER A 111 11.29 -24.39 3.55
N VAL A 112 12.30 -24.27 4.41
CA VAL A 112 12.18 -23.62 5.71
C VAL A 112 13.42 -22.76 5.94
N PHE A 113 13.19 -21.50 6.29
CA PHE A 113 14.23 -20.69 6.89
C PHE A 113 14.10 -20.74 8.41
N THR A 114 15.19 -20.96 9.12
CA THR A 114 15.26 -20.92 10.59
C THR A 114 16.39 -20.00 11.02
N GLY A 115 16.09 -18.97 11.81
CA GLY A 115 17.08 -17.98 12.20
C GLY A 115 16.48 -16.71 12.80
N THR A 116 17.16 -15.59 12.58
CA THR A 116 16.76 -14.24 12.99
C THR A 116 16.27 -13.43 11.80
N PHE A 117 15.47 -12.40 12.10
CA PHE A 117 14.84 -11.55 11.11
C PHE A 117 15.15 -10.08 11.39
N GLY A 118 15.72 -9.42 10.39
CA GLY A 118 15.95 -7.99 10.39
C GLY A 118 14.71 -7.23 9.93
N ARG A 119 14.76 -5.89 10.05
CA ARG A 119 13.73 -5.00 9.51
C ARG A 119 14.26 -4.31 8.27
N VAL A 120 13.52 -4.45 7.17
CA VAL A 120 13.84 -3.80 5.89
C VAL A 120 12.70 -2.87 5.51
N ASP A 121 13.04 -1.64 5.15
CA ASP A 121 12.07 -0.69 4.62
C ASP A 121 11.90 -0.98 3.13
N HIS A 122 10.73 -1.48 2.75
CA HIS A 122 10.43 -1.88 1.39
C HIS A 122 9.94 -0.68 0.60
N THR A 123 10.85 0.05 -0.03
CA THR A 123 10.54 1.31 -0.75
C THR A 123 9.40 1.17 -1.75
N PHE A 124 9.33 0.05 -2.46
CA PHE A 124 8.28 -0.22 -3.46
C PHE A 124 6.93 -0.63 -2.89
N MET A 125 6.85 -0.94 -1.60
CA MET A 125 5.59 -1.24 -0.90
C MET A 125 5.23 -0.14 0.10
N ARG A 126 6.14 0.83 0.33
CA ARG A 126 6.03 1.85 1.37
C ARG A 126 5.71 1.24 2.75
N ALA A 127 6.28 0.07 3.01
CA ALA A 127 5.99 -0.73 4.20
C ALA A 127 7.28 -1.28 4.80
N ARG A 128 7.26 -1.52 6.10
CA ARG A 128 8.35 -2.18 6.80
C ARG A 128 8.07 -3.66 6.91
N ILE A 129 9.06 -4.48 6.59
CA ILE A 129 8.94 -5.94 6.56
C ILE A 129 9.99 -6.61 7.44
N ALA A 130 9.65 -7.78 7.97
CA ALA A 130 10.62 -8.72 8.52
C ALA A 130 11.24 -9.55 7.39
N SER A 131 12.57 -9.59 7.34
CA SER A 131 13.30 -10.40 6.36
C SER A 131 14.37 -11.23 7.06
N PRO A 132 14.63 -12.49 6.63
CA PRO A 132 15.79 -13.26 7.05
C PRO A 132 17.06 -12.42 7.13
N GLN A 133 17.77 -12.51 8.26
CA GLN A 133 19.02 -11.81 8.50
C GLN A 133 20.18 -12.77 8.72
N GLU A 134 19.99 -13.79 9.56
CA GLU A 134 21.01 -14.80 9.83
C GLU A 134 20.36 -16.12 10.20
N GLY A 135 20.84 -17.23 9.66
CA GLY A 135 20.30 -18.54 9.97
C GLY A 135 20.57 -19.58 8.88
N VAL A 136 19.66 -20.54 8.79
CA VAL A 136 19.72 -21.66 7.84
C VAL A 136 18.48 -21.63 6.96
N TYR A 137 18.68 -21.55 5.65
CA TYR A 137 17.62 -21.80 4.67
C TYR A 137 17.76 -23.21 4.11
N ALA A 138 16.93 -24.13 4.58
CA ALA A 138 16.86 -25.50 4.11
C ALA A 138 15.87 -25.60 2.96
N LEU A 139 16.34 -26.01 1.77
CA LEU A 139 15.48 -26.19 0.62
C LEU A 139 14.58 -27.42 0.75
N GLY A 140 14.93 -28.37 1.62
CA GLY A 140 14.16 -29.60 1.87
C GLY A 140 14.53 -30.78 0.94
N ASN A 141 15.55 -30.60 0.09
CA ASN A 141 16.09 -31.59 -0.85
C ASN A 141 17.58 -31.89 -0.58
N GLY A 142 18.00 -31.83 0.68
CA GLY A 142 19.40 -32.03 1.05
C GLY A 142 20.27 -30.78 0.97
N ILE A 143 19.82 -29.69 0.31
CA ILE A 143 20.58 -28.43 0.22
C ILE A 143 20.20 -27.46 1.34
N GLU A 144 21.21 -26.90 2.00
CA GLU A 144 21.08 -25.85 3.01
C GLU A 144 22.00 -24.66 2.74
N TYR A 145 21.50 -23.45 3.00
CA TYR A 145 22.29 -22.21 2.99
C TYR A 145 22.42 -21.70 4.42
N ARG A 146 23.63 -21.73 4.98
CA ARG A 146 23.92 -21.40 6.38
C ARG A 146 24.76 -20.14 6.47
N GLY A 147 24.24 -19.07 7.07
CA GLY A 147 24.95 -17.80 7.17
C GLY A 147 24.03 -16.58 7.18
N ARG A 148 24.51 -15.49 6.58
CA ARG A 148 23.85 -14.17 6.60
C ARG A 148 23.03 -13.96 5.34
N PHE A 149 21.85 -13.37 5.52
CA PHE A 149 20.92 -12.99 4.48
C PHE A 149 20.73 -11.47 4.49
N GLU A 150 20.67 -10.90 3.30
CA GLU A 150 20.29 -9.52 3.05
C GLU A 150 19.14 -9.52 2.04
N TYR A 151 18.23 -8.57 2.16
CA TYR A 151 17.11 -8.45 1.24
C TYR A 151 17.13 -7.07 0.60
N LEU A 152 17.22 -7.08 -0.73
CA LEU A 152 17.15 -5.88 -1.55
C LEU A 152 15.74 -5.79 -2.15
N PRO A 153 14.91 -4.83 -1.73
CA PRO A 153 13.59 -4.64 -2.31
C PRO A 153 13.65 -4.45 -3.83
N ALA A 154 12.65 -4.93 -4.54
CA ALA A 154 12.45 -4.71 -5.96
C ALA A 154 11.00 -4.27 -6.23
N LYS A 155 10.78 -3.58 -7.35
CA LYS A 155 9.43 -3.14 -7.75
C LYS A 155 8.52 -4.31 -8.12
N GLY A 156 9.10 -5.39 -8.63
CA GLY A 156 8.33 -6.44 -9.30
C GLY A 156 7.63 -5.89 -10.55
N HIS A 157 6.45 -6.44 -10.86
CA HIS A 157 5.64 -5.97 -11.99
C HIS A 157 5.06 -4.56 -11.75
N THR A 158 4.45 -4.34 -10.58
CA THR A 158 3.76 -3.09 -10.22
C THR A 158 4.11 -2.70 -8.79
N ALA A 159 4.52 -1.45 -8.58
CA ALA A 159 4.79 -0.95 -7.23
C ALA A 159 3.53 -1.05 -6.34
N GLY A 160 3.70 -1.33 -5.05
CA GLY A 160 2.61 -1.33 -4.06
C GLY A 160 1.73 -2.58 -4.04
N GLN A 161 1.98 -3.58 -4.91
CA GLN A 161 1.14 -4.79 -4.97
C GLN A 161 1.71 -5.97 -4.17
N LEU A 162 3.00 -6.28 -4.33
CA LEU A 162 3.64 -7.44 -3.69
C LEU A 162 5.03 -7.07 -3.18
N THR A 163 5.41 -7.65 -2.05
CA THR A 163 6.74 -7.51 -1.43
C THR A 163 7.79 -8.34 -2.18
N MET A 164 8.18 -7.89 -3.37
CA MET A 164 9.18 -8.56 -4.21
C MET A 164 10.58 -8.00 -3.98
N GLY A 165 11.60 -8.85 -4.12
CA GLY A 165 13.00 -8.44 -3.96
C GLY A 165 13.98 -9.58 -4.16
N HIS A 166 15.26 -9.28 -3.97
CA HIS A 166 16.35 -10.24 -4.09
C HIS A 166 16.87 -10.61 -2.71
N PHE A 167 16.93 -11.91 -2.42
CA PHE A 167 17.67 -12.43 -1.28
C PHE A 167 19.13 -12.60 -1.69
N ILE A 168 20.01 -11.96 -0.93
CA ILE A 168 21.46 -12.05 -1.08
C ILE A 168 21.96 -12.84 0.12
N PHE A 169 22.70 -13.92 -0.13
CA PHE A 169 23.18 -14.83 0.88
C PHE A 169 24.71 -14.85 0.89
N PHE A 170 25.28 -14.74 2.10
CA PHE A 170 26.71 -14.81 2.37
C PHE A 170 26.95 -15.93 3.40
N GLY A 171 27.73 -16.95 3.03
CA GLY A 171 28.00 -18.06 3.94
C GLY A 171 28.33 -19.35 3.21
N ASP A 172 27.80 -20.46 3.71
CA ASP A 172 28.05 -21.80 3.21
C ASP A 172 26.78 -22.41 2.58
N LYS A 173 26.89 -22.88 1.34
CA LYS A 173 25.96 -23.82 0.75
C LYS A 173 26.44 -25.23 1.09
N VAL A 174 25.63 -25.97 1.82
CA VAL A 174 25.92 -27.32 2.28
C VAL A 174 25.00 -28.30 1.55
N ASP A 175 25.60 -29.27 0.87
CA ASP A 175 24.91 -30.46 0.41
C ASP A 175 24.99 -31.51 1.51
N THR A 176 23.86 -31.82 2.14
CA THR A 176 23.80 -32.76 3.26
C THR A 176 23.76 -34.22 2.82
N GLU A 177 23.51 -34.50 1.54
CA GLU A 177 23.53 -35.85 0.99
C GLU A 177 24.96 -36.26 0.63
N ASP A 178 25.69 -35.37 -0.06
CA ASP A 178 27.07 -35.61 -0.50
C ASP A 178 28.13 -35.08 0.49
N ASN A 179 27.70 -34.38 1.55
CA ASN A 179 28.55 -33.72 2.55
C ASN A 179 29.55 -32.73 1.92
N GLU A 180 29.16 -32.08 0.83
CA GLU A 180 29.92 -31.02 0.18
C GLU A 180 29.59 -29.65 0.77
N THR A 181 30.58 -28.78 0.88
CA THR A 181 30.39 -27.40 1.36
C THR A 181 31.07 -26.43 0.42
N GLU A 182 30.31 -25.44 -0.04
CA GLU A 182 30.78 -24.37 -0.91
C GLU A 182 30.53 -23.03 -0.22
N THR A 183 31.58 -22.23 0.00
CA THR A 183 31.48 -20.88 0.60
C THR A 183 31.46 -19.80 -0.49
N GLY A 184 30.66 -18.75 -0.31
CA GLY A 184 30.53 -17.72 -1.34
C GLY A 184 29.41 -16.69 -1.14
N LEU A 185 29.01 -16.13 -2.28
CA LEU A 185 27.89 -15.20 -2.42
C LEU A 185 26.87 -15.85 -3.36
N TRP A 186 25.60 -15.85 -2.96
CA TRP A 186 24.51 -16.33 -3.80
C TRP A 186 23.38 -15.32 -3.78
N VAL A 187 22.67 -15.21 -4.90
CA VAL A 187 21.56 -14.29 -5.02
C VAL A 187 20.36 -15.01 -5.62
N SER A 188 19.17 -14.67 -5.13
CA SER A 188 17.93 -15.19 -5.68
C SER A 188 17.48 -14.40 -6.90
N GLN A 189 16.69 -15.04 -7.76
CA GLN A 189 15.79 -14.28 -8.61
C GLN A 189 14.80 -13.47 -7.75
N GLN A 190 14.03 -12.57 -8.37
CA GLN A 190 13.01 -11.81 -7.65
C GLN A 190 12.04 -12.79 -6.95
N ALA A 191 11.92 -12.63 -5.64
CA ALA A 191 11.13 -13.50 -4.78
C ALA A 191 10.28 -12.68 -3.82
N VAL A 192 9.13 -13.23 -3.42
CA VAL A 192 8.20 -12.60 -2.48
C VAL A 192 8.64 -12.89 -1.04
N VAL A 193 8.67 -11.87 -0.19
CA VAL A 193 8.95 -12.03 1.25
C VAL A 193 7.80 -12.77 1.92
N GLY A 194 8.12 -13.85 2.64
CA GLY A 194 7.12 -14.73 3.25
C GLY A 194 6.37 -15.61 2.24
N GLY A 195 6.72 -15.56 0.95
CA GLY A 195 6.05 -16.30 -0.11
C GLY A 195 6.71 -17.63 -0.48
N ALA A 196 6.64 -17.94 -1.77
CA ALA A 196 7.16 -19.16 -2.38
C ALA A 196 8.64 -19.46 -2.02
N PRO A 197 9.07 -20.73 -2.15
CA PRO A 197 10.48 -21.08 -2.10
C PRO A 197 11.25 -20.27 -3.15
N PHE A 198 12.50 -19.91 -2.82
CA PHE A 198 13.37 -19.19 -3.75
C PHE A 198 14.66 -19.96 -3.95
N MET A 199 15.14 -19.97 -5.19
CA MET A 199 16.41 -20.59 -5.52
C MET A 199 17.51 -19.54 -5.48
N LEU A 200 18.62 -19.90 -4.85
CA LEU A 200 19.84 -19.09 -4.81
C LEU A 200 20.81 -19.61 -5.86
N VAL A 201 21.34 -18.70 -6.67
CA VAL A 201 22.39 -19.00 -7.65
C VAL A 201 23.66 -18.30 -7.25
N ARG A 202 24.80 -18.97 -7.44
CA ARG A 202 26.11 -18.40 -7.11
C ARG A 202 26.32 -17.13 -7.91
N ALA A 203 26.56 -16.03 -7.21
CA ALA A 203 26.73 -14.72 -7.79
C ALA A 203 28.20 -14.47 -8.11
N ARG A 204 28.44 -13.79 -9.24
CA ARG A 204 29.75 -13.25 -9.55
C ARG A 204 30.03 -12.02 -8.66
N PRO A 205 31.30 -11.67 -8.41
CA PRO A 205 31.64 -10.52 -7.57
C PRO A 205 31.07 -9.18 -8.09
N ASP A 206 30.87 -9.05 -9.40
CA ASP A 206 30.33 -7.85 -10.05
C ASP A 206 28.79 -7.73 -9.93
N TYR A 207 28.11 -8.80 -9.51
CA TYR A 207 26.65 -8.88 -9.55
C TYR A 207 25.96 -7.87 -8.62
N MET A 208 26.61 -7.52 -7.50
CA MET A 208 26.09 -6.50 -6.58
C MET A 208 25.96 -5.11 -7.23
N ALA A 209 26.91 -4.75 -8.12
CA ALA A 209 26.82 -3.49 -8.86
C ALA A 209 25.64 -3.50 -9.85
N VAL A 210 25.38 -4.65 -10.47
CA VAL A 210 24.23 -4.83 -11.37
C VAL A 210 22.91 -4.67 -10.59
N LEU A 211 22.79 -5.31 -9.42
CA LEU A 211 21.60 -5.17 -8.57
C LEU A 211 21.39 -3.73 -8.09
N GLN A 212 22.46 -3.03 -7.71
CA GLN A 212 22.38 -1.62 -7.31
C GLN A 212 21.87 -0.73 -8.46
N GLN A 213 22.38 -0.93 -9.67
CA GLN A 213 21.93 -0.20 -10.87
C GLN A 213 20.46 -0.51 -11.20
N GLN A 214 20.05 -1.77 -11.08
CA GLN A 214 18.67 -2.19 -11.26
C GLN A 214 17.75 -1.53 -10.23
N TYR A 215 18.13 -1.54 -8.95
CA TYR A 215 17.38 -0.91 -7.87
C TYR A 215 17.15 0.58 -8.13
N GLN A 216 18.19 1.32 -8.53
CA GLN A 216 18.07 2.75 -8.86
C GLN A 216 17.12 3.00 -10.03
N ARG A 217 17.19 2.17 -11.07
CA ARG A 217 16.26 2.24 -12.21
C ARG A 217 14.83 1.98 -11.75
N GLU A 218 14.60 0.93 -10.97
CA GLU A 218 13.27 0.59 -10.46
C GLU A 218 12.71 1.69 -9.56
N GLN A 219 13.55 2.35 -8.76
CA GLN A 219 13.14 3.48 -7.91
C GLN A 219 12.59 4.66 -8.72
N SER A 220 13.20 4.99 -9.87
CA SER A 220 12.64 6.01 -10.77
C SER A 220 11.28 5.61 -11.32
N LEU A 221 11.10 4.35 -11.74
CA LEU A 221 9.84 3.85 -12.30
C LEU A 221 8.73 3.79 -11.26
N ALA A 222 9.05 3.41 -10.03
CA ALA A 222 8.08 3.30 -8.95
C ALA A 222 7.47 4.64 -8.54
N THR A 223 8.20 5.75 -8.72
CA THR A 223 7.67 7.08 -8.43
C THR A 223 6.48 7.41 -9.32
N ASP A 224 6.53 7.01 -10.60
CA ASP A 224 5.43 7.21 -11.54
C ASP A 224 4.25 6.27 -11.24
N ASP A 225 4.52 5.01 -10.91
CA ASP A 225 3.49 4.04 -10.49
C ASP A 225 2.72 4.57 -9.26
N PHE A 226 3.43 5.08 -8.25
CA PHE A 226 2.76 5.63 -7.06
C PHE A 226 1.95 6.88 -7.36
N ARG A 227 2.44 7.78 -8.22
CA ARG A 227 1.68 8.96 -8.64
C ARG A 227 0.39 8.55 -9.36
N ALA A 228 0.45 7.55 -10.23
CA ALA A 228 -0.73 7.02 -10.91
C ALA A 228 -1.75 6.43 -9.91
N GLN A 229 -1.28 5.69 -8.90
CA GLN A 229 -2.15 5.13 -7.86
C GLN A 229 -2.78 6.21 -6.96
N ASP A 230 -2.00 7.21 -6.55
CA ASP A 230 -2.49 8.31 -5.73
C ASP A 230 -3.55 9.14 -6.48
N GLN A 231 -3.37 9.33 -7.79
CA GLN A 231 -4.38 9.94 -8.67
C GLN A 231 -5.65 9.07 -8.74
N GLN A 232 -5.53 7.76 -8.96
CA GLN A 232 -6.69 6.85 -9.01
C GLN A 232 -7.47 6.82 -7.69
N LYS A 233 -6.78 6.79 -6.54
CA LYS A 233 -7.43 6.86 -5.22
C LYS A 233 -8.17 8.17 -5.03
N THR A 234 -7.54 9.29 -5.39
CA THR A 234 -8.16 10.61 -5.33
C THR A 234 -9.44 10.65 -6.17
N TRP A 235 -9.41 10.09 -7.39
CA TRP A 235 -10.60 9.97 -8.24
C TRP A 235 -11.68 9.08 -7.64
N ALA A 236 -11.32 7.91 -7.11
CA ALA A 236 -12.28 7.01 -6.48
C ALA A 236 -12.98 7.68 -5.29
N THR A 237 -12.23 8.41 -4.45
CA THR A 237 -12.79 9.19 -3.33
C THR A 237 -13.64 10.37 -3.83
N ALA A 238 -13.21 11.08 -4.86
CA ALA A 238 -14.01 12.15 -5.45
C ALA A 238 -15.35 11.62 -5.99
N PHE A 239 -15.34 10.47 -6.68
CA PHE A 239 -16.56 9.83 -7.19
C PHE A 239 -17.45 9.27 -6.10
N SER A 240 -16.90 8.72 -5.00
CA SER A 240 -17.72 8.25 -3.87
C SER A 240 -18.42 9.41 -3.17
N ILE A 241 -17.72 10.53 -2.96
CA ILE A 241 -18.31 11.75 -2.39
C ILE A 241 -19.38 12.32 -3.33
N LEU A 242 -19.10 12.40 -4.63
CA LEU A 242 -20.08 12.88 -5.62
C LEU A 242 -21.32 11.96 -5.68
N GLY A 243 -21.13 10.65 -5.56
CA GLY A 243 -22.23 9.67 -5.47
C GLY A 243 -23.09 9.85 -4.23
N GLU A 244 -22.48 10.08 -3.06
CA GLU A 244 -23.19 10.37 -1.81
C GLU A 244 -23.95 11.70 -1.86
N VAL A 245 -23.34 12.75 -2.43
CA VAL A 245 -23.99 14.05 -2.60
C VAL A 245 -25.14 13.98 -3.60
N ALA A 246 -24.96 13.27 -4.72
CA ALA A 246 -26.03 13.05 -5.70
C ALA A 246 -27.17 12.19 -5.11
N GLY A 247 -26.86 11.20 -4.27
CA GLY A 247 -27.85 10.42 -3.52
C GLY A 247 -28.61 11.25 -2.49
N ALA A 248 -27.91 12.12 -1.76
CA ALA A 248 -28.52 13.02 -0.78
C ALA A 248 -29.40 14.11 -1.42
N MET A 249 -29.05 14.57 -2.62
CA MET A 249 -29.87 15.53 -3.39
C MET A 249 -31.03 14.85 -4.14
N GLY A 250 -30.86 13.60 -4.58
CA GLY A 250 -31.92 12.81 -5.22
C GLY A 250 -32.94 12.20 -4.25
N GLY A 251 -32.64 12.14 -2.96
CA GLY A 251 -33.45 11.46 -1.94
C GLY A 251 -34.32 12.37 -1.06
N ARG A 252 -34.46 13.66 -1.38
CA ARG A 252 -35.21 14.59 -0.51
C ARG A 252 -36.25 15.42 -1.27
N SER A 253 -37.06 14.75 -2.09
CA SER A 253 -38.34 15.31 -2.58
C SER A 253 -39.45 14.24 -2.59
N GLY A 254 -40.35 14.30 -1.61
CA GLY A 254 -41.62 13.56 -1.52
C GLY A 254 -41.48 12.23 -0.76
N GLY A 255 -42.18 11.95 0.35
CA GLY A 255 -43.57 12.28 0.66
C GLY A 255 -44.37 10.97 0.66
N LEU A 256 -45.09 10.69 1.74
CA LEU A 256 -45.92 9.50 1.94
C LEU A 256 -46.84 9.20 0.74
N GLY A 257 -46.90 7.91 0.35
CA GLY A 257 -48.05 7.31 -0.33
C GLY A 257 -47.92 7.15 -1.85
N GLY A 258 -47.96 5.90 -2.34
CA GLY A 258 -48.27 5.60 -3.74
C GLY A 258 -47.47 4.44 -4.34
N MET A 259 -48.14 3.29 -4.53
CA MET A 259 -47.72 2.23 -5.46
C MET A 259 -47.64 2.80 -6.88
N GLY A 260 -46.57 2.51 -7.62
CA GLY A 260 -46.52 2.74 -9.07
C GLY A 260 -45.11 2.93 -9.61
N GLY A 261 -44.67 2.03 -10.48
CA GLY A 261 -43.32 2.00 -11.03
C GLY A 261 -42.95 3.20 -11.92
N GLY A 262 -41.65 3.42 -12.05
CA GLY A 262 -41.02 4.18 -13.13
C GLY A 262 -40.68 5.63 -12.82
N ARG A 263 -39.40 5.88 -12.47
CA ARG A 263 -38.53 6.95 -13.04
C ARG A 263 -37.28 7.16 -12.17
N GLY A 264 -36.16 6.62 -12.63
CA GLY A 264 -34.81 6.88 -12.09
C GLY A 264 -33.90 7.58 -13.11
N SER A 265 -34.38 8.62 -13.83
CA SER A 265 -33.62 9.23 -14.93
C SER A 265 -33.02 10.60 -14.65
N ALA A 266 -33.44 11.34 -13.61
CA ALA A 266 -32.93 12.69 -13.36
C ALA A 266 -31.51 12.71 -12.73
N GLY A 267 -31.23 11.81 -11.78
CA GLY A 267 -29.91 11.70 -11.14
C GLY A 267 -28.82 11.13 -12.06
N ARG A 268 -29.20 10.26 -13.01
CA ARG A 268 -28.27 9.71 -14.02
C ARG A 268 -27.81 10.75 -15.04
N GLY A 269 -28.69 11.68 -15.46
CA GLY A 269 -28.34 12.74 -16.41
C GLY A 269 -27.28 13.69 -15.86
N PHE A 270 -27.48 14.18 -14.64
CA PHE A 270 -26.52 15.07 -13.98
C PHE A 270 -25.16 14.39 -13.74
N ALA A 271 -25.16 13.11 -13.30
CA ALA A 271 -23.91 12.37 -13.13
C ALA A 271 -23.16 12.16 -14.45
N MET A 272 -23.88 11.87 -15.55
CA MET A 272 -23.26 11.67 -16.88
C MET A 272 -22.79 12.99 -17.51
N ASP A 273 -23.50 14.10 -17.31
CA ASP A 273 -23.07 15.43 -17.79
C ASP A 273 -21.87 15.97 -16.99
N LEU A 274 -21.82 15.70 -15.68
CA LEU A 274 -20.67 16.06 -14.85
C LEU A 274 -19.44 15.22 -15.24
N ILE A 275 -19.62 13.91 -15.46
CA ILE A 275 -18.56 13.01 -15.94
C ILE A 275 -18.10 13.43 -17.36
N GLY A 276 -19.04 13.77 -18.24
CA GLY A 276 -18.76 14.26 -19.60
C GLY A 276 -17.99 15.58 -19.60
N GLY A 277 -18.33 16.52 -18.70
CA GLY A 277 -17.63 17.79 -18.53
C GLY A 277 -16.21 17.62 -17.94
N LEU A 278 -16.03 16.68 -17.01
CA LEU A 278 -14.73 16.37 -16.41
C LEU A 278 -13.78 15.63 -17.37
N MET A 279 -14.29 14.67 -18.14
CA MET A 279 -13.50 13.94 -19.13
C MET A 279 -13.11 14.82 -20.32
N SER A 280 -14.00 15.72 -20.75
CA SER A 280 -13.67 16.70 -21.81
C SER A 280 -12.70 17.77 -21.33
N GLY A 281 -12.78 18.21 -20.07
CA GLY A 281 -11.81 19.13 -19.47
C GLY A 281 -10.40 18.54 -19.28
N ALA A 282 -10.31 17.26 -18.90
CA ALA A 282 -9.02 16.56 -18.77
C ALA A 282 -8.35 16.29 -20.13
N ALA A 283 -9.13 16.05 -21.18
CA ALA A 283 -8.61 15.90 -22.55
C ALA A 283 -8.12 17.25 -23.15
N GLN A 284 -8.68 18.39 -22.71
CA GLN A 284 -8.31 19.71 -23.22
C GLN A 284 -7.03 20.29 -22.59
N GLN A 285 -6.58 19.78 -21.45
CA GLN A 285 -5.32 20.23 -20.82
C GLN A 285 -4.04 19.64 -21.43
N GLN A 286 -4.15 18.67 -22.35
CA GLN A 286 -2.98 18.04 -22.98
C GLN A 286 -2.58 18.63 -24.34
N GLY A 287 -3.21 19.72 -24.80
CA GLY A 287 -2.84 20.30 -26.09
C GLY A 287 -3.32 21.72 -26.31
N GLN A 288 -2.70 22.71 -25.67
CA GLN A 288 -2.71 24.08 -26.21
C GLN A 288 -1.57 24.94 -25.62
N PRO A 289 -0.69 25.53 -26.46
CA PRO A 289 0.32 26.48 -25.99
C PRO A 289 -0.31 27.87 -25.78
N ALA A 290 0.23 28.59 -24.81
CA ALA A 290 -0.23 29.90 -24.38
C ALA A 290 -0.11 30.98 -25.48
N GLN A 291 -1.19 31.72 -25.73
CA GLN A 291 -1.15 33.03 -26.40
C GLN A 291 -2.16 34.01 -25.78
N GLY A 292 -1.64 35.19 -25.41
CA GLY A 292 -2.20 36.49 -25.78
C GLY A 292 -3.48 37.00 -25.09
N ALA A 293 -3.33 38.09 -24.33
CA ALA A 293 -4.39 38.91 -23.76
C ALA A 293 -5.23 39.68 -24.82
N THR A 294 -6.51 39.99 -24.53
CA THR A 294 -7.11 41.36 -24.52
C THR A 294 -8.63 41.35 -24.25
N GLY A 295 -9.06 42.21 -23.33
CA GLY A 295 -10.27 43.08 -23.32
C GLY A 295 -11.67 42.55 -23.70
N GLY A 296 -12.64 42.72 -22.79
CA GLY A 296 -14.07 42.71 -23.12
C GLY A 296 -14.98 42.80 -21.89
N SER A 297 -15.45 44.00 -21.57
CA SER A 297 -16.48 44.29 -20.56
C SER A 297 -17.88 44.01 -21.11
N GLY A 298 -18.67 43.15 -20.44
CA GLY A 298 -20.08 42.91 -20.72
C GLY A 298 -20.80 42.40 -19.47
N GLY A 299 -22.00 42.92 -19.19
CA GLY A 299 -22.65 42.93 -17.88
C GLY A 299 -22.97 41.56 -17.26
N ALA A 300 -22.76 41.48 -15.95
CA ALA A 300 -23.13 40.34 -15.11
C ALA A 300 -24.65 40.33 -14.85
N ALA A 301 -25.32 39.28 -15.32
CA ALA A 301 -26.61 38.87 -14.77
C ALA A 301 -26.41 38.46 -13.29
N PRO A 302 -27.41 38.63 -12.41
CA PRO A 302 -27.27 38.24 -11.02
C PRO A 302 -27.08 36.72 -10.94
N ALA A 303 -25.91 36.29 -10.47
CA ALA A 303 -25.60 34.90 -10.22
C ALA A 303 -26.65 34.31 -9.27
N ASP A 304 -27.25 33.20 -9.71
CA ASP A 304 -28.25 32.44 -8.98
C ASP A 304 -27.74 32.14 -7.54
N PRO A 305 -28.49 32.50 -6.49
CA PRO A 305 -28.08 32.27 -5.11
C PRO A 305 -27.79 30.78 -4.80
N SER A 306 -28.35 29.85 -5.58
CA SER A 306 -28.05 28.42 -5.47
C SER A 306 -26.67 28.05 -6.01
N ALA A 307 -26.20 28.69 -7.09
CA ALA A 307 -24.83 28.53 -7.61
C ALA A 307 -23.78 29.08 -6.63
N ARG A 308 -24.10 30.19 -5.94
CA ARG A 308 -23.27 30.77 -4.88
C ARG A 308 -23.18 29.88 -3.64
N LEU A 309 -24.29 29.25 -3.24
CA LEU A 309 -24.33 28.33 -2.10
C LEU A 309 -23.55 27.04 -2.39
N ILE A 310 -23.66 26.51 -3.60
CA ILE A 310 -22.89 25.32 -4.03
C ILE A 310 -21.41 25.65 -4.14
N GLN A 311 -21.01 26.80 -4.70
CA GLN A 311 -19.61 27.25 -4.65
C GLN A 311 -19.09 27.38 -3.21
N MET A 312 -19.89 27.93 -2.30
CA MET A 312 -19.50 28.06 -0.90
C MET A 312 -19.33 26.69 -0.23
N ILE A 313 -20.27 25.77 -0.41
CA ILE A 313 -20.22 24.44 0.22
C ILE A 313 -19.09 23.60 -0.39
N THR A 314 -18.94 23.62 -1.71
CA THR A 314 -17.94 22.84 -2.44
C THR A 314 -16.53 23.38 -2.21
N GLY A 315 -16.34 24.70 -2.26
CA GLY A 315 -15.06 25.34 -1.96
C GLY A 315 -14.65 25.23 -0.49
N SER A 316 -15.60 25.31 0.45
CA SER A 316 -15.31 25.15 1.89
C SER A 316 -15.00 23.70 2.27
N ALA A 317 -15.72 22.74 1.69
CA ALA A 317 -15.53 21.32 1.93
C ALA A 317 -14.23 20.82 1.27
N LEU A 318 -13.95 21.18 0.02
CA LEU A 318 -12.70 20.78 -0.65
C LEU A 318 -11.47 21.41 -0.01
N LYS A 319 -11.49 22.70 0.32
CA LYS A 319 -10.36 23.36 0.99
C LYS A 319 -10.00 22.71 2.33
N LYS A 320 -10.99 22.17 3.05
CA LYS A 320 -10.78 21.42 4.30
C LYS A 320 -10.23 20.01 4.07
N VAL A 321 -10.53 19.38 2.93
CA VAL A 321 -10.16 17.98 2.64
C VAL A 321 -8.84 17.86 1.89
N THR A 322 -8.56 18.76 0.95
CA THR A 322 -7.38 18.64 0.07
C THR A 322 -6.21 19.52 0.50
N GLY A 323 -6.44 20.59 1.27
CA GLY A 323 -5.42 21.58 1.63
C GLY A 323 -4.85 22.38 0.44
N ASP A 324 -5.17 21.99 -0.80
CA ASP A 324 -4.71 22.60 -2.04
C ASP A 324 -5.74 23.60 -2.56
N LYS A 325 -5.39 24.88 -2.39
CA LYS A 325 -6.23 26.01 -2.82
C LYS A 325 -6.41 26.04 -4.34
N ALA A 326 -5.39 25.70 -5.12
CA ALA A 326 -5.47 25.77 -6.58
C ALA A 326 -6.44 24.72 -7.14
N LEU A 327 -6.41 23.50 -6.58
CA LEU A 327 -7.34 22.44 -6.94
C LEU A 327 -8.78 22.78 -6.52
N SER A 328 -8.96 23.33 -5.31
CA SER A 328 -10.26 23.77 -4.81
C SER A 328 -10.87 24.88 -5.68
N ASP A 329 -10.05 25.85 -6.11
CA ASP A 329 -10.49 26.98 -6.94
C ASP A 329 -10.82 26.52 -8.36
N ALA A 330 -10.03 25.60 -8.93
CA ALA A 330 -10.28 25.01 -10.25
C ALA A 330 -11.58 24.19 -10.30
N LEU A 331 -11.84 23.36 -9.29
CA LEU A 331 -13.06 22.56 -9.19
C LEU A 331 -14.30 23.44 -8.92
N SER A 332 -14.18 24.45 -8.06
CA SER A 332 -15.28 25.39 -7.80
C SER A 332 -15.66 26.19 -9.05
N LYS A 333 -14.68 26.53 -9.88
CA LYS A 333 -14.90 27.19 -11.18
C LYS A 333 -15.55 26.24 -12.18
N ALA A 334 -15.04 25.02 -12.32
CA ALA A 334 -15.61 24.03 -13.23
C ALA A 334 -17.08 23.69 -12.92
N VAL A 335 -17.43 23.62 -11.62
CA VAL A 335 -18.82 23.42 -11.17
C VAL A 335 -19.70 24.62 -11.52
N ALA A 336 -19.21 25.84 -11.32
CA ALA A 336 -19.96 27.06 -11.67
C ALA A 336 -20.19 27.18 -13.18
N ASP A 337 -19.16 26.95 -13.98
CA ASP A 337 -19.25 26.97 -15.44
C ASP A 337 -20.20 25.88 -15.96
N GLY A 338 -20.24 24.72 -15.30
CA GLY A 338 -21.19 23.64 -15.60
C GLY A 338 -22.65 24.01 -15.30
N ILE A 339 -22.91 24.69 -14.18
CA ILE A 339 -24.25 25.16 -13.80
C ILE A 339 -24.73 26.25 -14.76
N GLU A 340 -23.87 27.21 -15.12
CA GLU A 340 -24.22 28.26 -16.09
C GLU A 340 -24.58 27.68 -17.46
N LYS A 341 -23.80 26.69 -17.94
CA LYS A 341 -24.10 25.99 -19.20
C LYS A 341 -25.40 25.18 -19.13
N ALA A 342 -25.67 24.51 -18.01
CA ALA A 342 -26.91 23.75 -17.82
C ALA A 342 -28.16 24.65 -17.79
N ASN A 343 -28.02 25.88 -17.26
CA ASN A 343 -29.10 26.86 -17.22
C ASN A 343 -29.29 27.59 -18.57
N ALA A 344 -28.22 27.76 -19.36
CA ALA A 344 -28.30 28.33 -20.71
C ALA A 344 -28.98 27.41 -21.74
N GLY A 345 -29.14 26.12 -21.43
CA GLY A 345 -29.72 25.10 -22.32
C GLY A 345 -31.22 24.81 -22.11
N LYS A 346 -31.91 25.52 -21.22
CA LYS A 346 -33.37 25.38 -21.03
C LYS A 346 -34.10 26.55 -21.72
N PRO A 347 -35.05 26.27 -22.64
CA PRO A 347 -35.85 27.32 -23.28
C PRO A 347 -36.80 28.01 -22.30
#